data_AF-A0A1Z4IC93-F1
#
_entry.id   AF-A0A1Z4IC93-F1
#
_cell.length_a   1.000
_cell.length_b   1.000
_cell.length_c   1.000
_cell.angle_alpha   90.00
_cell.angle_beta   90.00
_cell.angle_gamma   90.00
#
_symmetry.space_group_name_H-M   'P 1'
#
loop_
_entity.id
_entity.type
_entity.pdbx_description
1 polymer ?
#
loop_
_entity_poly.entity_id
_entity_poly.type
_entity_poly.pdbx_seq_one_letter_code
_entity_poly.pdbx_strand_id
1 'polypeptide(L)' 'MPSLYIIGGANGSGKTTVSMNLLPNFLDCFEYVNADAIAAGLSPLNPQSMAIEA' A
#
# COMPACT_ATOMS: atom_id res chain seq x y z
N MET A 1 10.95 -15.73 12.17
CA MET A 1 11.06 -15.60 10.70
C MET A 1 10.13 -14.47 10.29
N PRO A 2 10.52 -13.58 9.36
CA PRO A 2 9.63 -12.52 8.89
C PRO A 2 8.52 -13.11 7.99
N SER A 3 7.33 -12.51 8.06
CA SER A 3 6.19 -12.85 7.21
C SER A 3 6.01 -11.78 6.13
N LEU A 4 5.71 -12.20 4.89
CA LEU A 4 5.38 -11.30 3.79
C LEU A 4 3.92 -11.52 3.39
N TYR A 5 3.11 -10.47 3.48
CA TYR A 5 1.72 -10.48 3.06
C TYR A 5 1.55 -9.71 1.75
N ILE A 6 0.85 -10.30 0.78
CA ILE A 6 0.56 -9.67 -0.52
C ILE A 6 -0.95 -9.60 -0.68
N ILE A 7 -1.48 -8.39 -0.85
CA ILE A 7 -2.90 -8.13 -1.07
C ILE A 7 -3.11 -7.75 -2.54
N GLY A 8 -3.64 -8.68 -3.33
CA GLY A 8 -3.87 -8.53 -4.78
C GLY A 8 -5.32 -8.19 -5.13
N GLY A 9 -5.54 -7.69 -6.35
CA GLY A 9 -6.87 -7.32 -6.86
C GLY A 9 -6.81 -6.18 -7.89
N ALA A 10 -7.90 -6.00 -8.65
CA ALA A 10 -8.02 -4.94 -9.66
C ALA A 10 -8.00 -3.52 -9.06
N ASN A 11 -7.81 -2.50 -9.90
CA ASN A 11 -7.92 -1.10 -9.45
C ASN A 11 -9.34 -0.82 -8.96
N GLY A 12 -9.45 -0.14 -7.81
CA GLY A 12 -10.73 0.11 -7.14
C GLY A 12 -11.31 -1.06 -6.35
N SER A 13 -10.65 -2.23 -6.27
CA SER A 13 -11.17 -3.40 -5.53
C SER A 13 -11.09 -3.29 -3.99
N GLY A 14 -10.67 -2.15 -3.44
CA GLY A 14 -10.59 -1.93 -2.00
C GLY A 14 -9.32 -2.44 -1.29
N LYS A 15 -8.26 -2.78 -2.04
CA LYS A 15 -6.98 -3.30 -1.48
C LYS A 15 -6.45 -2.43 -0.34
N THR A 16 -6.22 -1.14 -0.59
CA THR A 16 -5.72 -0.19 0.41
C THR A 16 -6.62 -0.14 1.63
N THR A 17 -7.94 -0.06 1.43
CA THR A 17 -8.93 0.01 2.51
C THR A 17 -8.87 -1.23 3.42
N VAL A 18 -8.77 -2.42 2.83
CA VAL A 18 -8.64 -3.67 3.58
C VAL A 18 -7.28 -3.73 4.28
N SER A 19 -6.18 -3.40 3.60
CA SER A 19 -4.83 -3.42 4.17
C SER A 19 -4.73 -2.60 5.46
N MET A 20 -5.32 -1.40 5.49
CA MET A 20 -5.28 -0.50 6.64
C MET A 20 -5.98 -1.06 7.89
N ASN A 21 -6.87 -2.03 7.72
CA ASN A 21 -7.56 -2.68 8.84
C ASN A 21 -7.00 -4.07 9.12
N LEU A 22 -6.73 -4.86 8.08
CA LEU A 22 -6.29 -6.24 8.19
C LEU A 22 -4.89 -6.35 8.79
N LEU A 23 -3.93 -5.56 8.28
CA LEU A 23 -2.54 -5.66 8.68
C LEU A 23 -2.33 -5.35 10.17
N PRO A 24 -2.73 -4.17 10.70
CA PRO A 24 -2.46 -3.85 12.10
C PRO A 24 -3.37 -4.58 13.09
N ASN A 25 -4.64 -4.84 12.74
CA ASN A 25 -5.61 -5.33 13.73
C ASN A 25 -5.70 -6.87 13.80
N PHE A 26 -5.26 -7.59 12.77
CA PHE A 26 -5.41 -9.05 12.69
C PHE A 26 -4.11 -9.80 12.42
N LEU A 27 -3.13 -9.16 11.76
CA LEU A 27 -1.88 -9.80 11.35
C LEU A 27 -0.65 -9.27 12.10
N ASP A 28 -0.83 -8.34 13.03
CA ASP A 28 0.23 -7.69 13.82
C ASP A 28 1.37 -7.17 12.92
N CYS A 29 0.98 -6.59 11.77
CA CYS A 29 1.88 -6.08 10.74
C CYS A 29 1.62 -4.59 10.56
N PHE A 30 2.63 -3.78 10.88
CA PHE A 30 2.53 -2.32 10.84
C PHE A 30 3.23 -1.74 9.60
N GLU A 31 4.19 -2.49 9.05
CA GLU A 31 4.90 -2.15 7.84
C GLU A 31 3.99 -2.32 6.63
N TYR A 32 3.76 -1.21 5.91
CA TYR A 32 2.95 -1.18 4.71
C TYR A 32 3.74 -0.58 3.55
N VAL A 33 3.86 -1.34 2.45
CA VAL A 33 4.56 -0.93 1.24
C VAL A 33 3.58 -0.90 0.07
N ASN A 34 3.41 0.27 -0.52
CA ASN A 34 2.55 0.47 -1.70
C ASN A 34 3.13 1.60 -2.55
N ALA A 35 3.22 1.39 -3.86
CA ALA A 35 3.86 2.33 -4.78
C ALA A 35 3.14 3.69 -4.82
N ASP A 36 1.80 3.70 -4.85
CA ASP A 36 1.01 4.94 -4.87
C ASP A 36 1.20 5.74 -3.57
N ALA A 37 1.19 5.07 -2.42
CA ALA A 37 1.42 5.69 -1.12
C ALA A 37 2.84 6.28 -1.01
N ILE A 38 3.85 5.57 -1.54
CA ILE A 38 5.23 6.07 -1.61
C ILE A 38 5.33 7.30 -2.51
N ALA A 39 4.74 7.25 -3.72
CA ALA A 39 4.75 8.38 -4.64
C ALA A 39 4.07 9.62 -4.04
N ALA A 40 2.93 9.42 -3.36
CA ALA A 40 2.24 10.48 -2.64
C ALA A 40 3.05 11.05 -1.47
N GLY A 41 3.80 10.21 -0.75
CA GLY A 41 4.72 10.67 0.31
C GLY A 41 5.92 11.47 -0.22
N LEU A 42 6.46 11.08 -1.38
CA LEU A 42 7.60 11.76 -2.01
C LEU A 42 7.23 13.10 -2.65
N SER A 43 6.05 13.19 -3.27
CA SER A 43 5.56 14.40 -3.93
C SER A 43 4.07 14.61 -3.64
N PRO A 44 3.71 15.19 -2.48
CA PRO A 44 2.32 15.34 -2.07
C PRO A 44 1.46 16.19 -3.03
N LEU A 45 2.09 17.13 -3.75
CA LEU A 45 1.41 18.02 -4.70
C LEU A 45 1.45 17.49 -6.15
N ASN A 46 2.32 16.54 -6.45
CA ASN A 46 2.39 15.90 -7.78
C ASN A 46 2.83 14.43 -7.66
N PRO A 47 2.00 13.53 -7.10
CA PRO A 47 2.38 12.14 -6.90
C PRO A 47 2.68 11.41 -8.21
N GLN A 48 1.98 11.80 -9.29
CA GLN A 48 2.12 11.16 -10.60
C GLN A 48 3.52 11.31 -11.19
N SER A 49 4.25 12.38 -10.87
CA SER A 49 5.65 12.53 -11.32
C SER A 49 6.62 11.55 -10.65
N MET A 50 6.18 10.89 -9.57
CA MET A 50 6.93 9.89 -8.82
C MET A 50 6.34 8.48 -8.97
N ALA A 51 5.32 8.31 -9.82
CA ALA A 51 4.70 7.02 -10.06
C ALA A 51 5.69 6.06 -10.71
N ILE A 52 5.77 4.84 -10.18
CA ILE A 52 6.55 3.76 -10.77
C ILE A 52 5.64 3.03 -11.75
N GLU A 53 6.10 2.87 -12.99
CA GLU A 53 5.38 2.11 -14.01
C GLU A 53 5.32 0.62 -13.60
N ALA A 54 4.13 0.02 -13.67
CA ALA A 54 3.85 -1.34 -13.23
C ALA A 54 3.92 -2.36 -14.36
#